data_AF-A0A836VBZ2-F1
#
_entry.id   AF-A0A836VBZ2-F1
#
_cell.length_a   1.000
_cell.length_b   1.000
_cell.length_c   1.000
_cell.angle_alpha   90.00
_cell.angle_beta   90.00
_cell.angle_gamma   90.00
#
_symmetry.space_group_name_H-M   'P 1'
#
loop_
_entity.id
_entity.type
_entity.pdbx_description
1 polymer ?
#
loop_
_entity_poly.entity_id
_entity_poly.type
_entity_poly.pdbx_seq_one_letter_code
_entity_poly.pdbx_strand_id
1 'polypeptide(L)' 'MSSKESFTQISPSEFFYRNRDLAGFSNPTRSLYTAVREFVENSLDACDQKGILPDVHMSIKAVDVEKPDPK' A
#
# COMPACT_ATOMS: atom_id res chain seq x y z
N MET A 1 -2.99 -44.46 2.54
CA MET A 1 -2.09 -43.79 1.61
C MET A 1 -1.79 -42.42 2.19
N SER A 2 -0.53 -42.16 2.57
CA SER A 2 -0.12 -40.85 3.11
C SER A 2 -0.17 -39.85 1.96
N SER A 3 -1.06 -38.86 2.04
CA SER A 3 -1.10 -37.73 1.12
C SER A 3 0.25 -37.03 1.19
N LYS A 4 0.95 -37.01 0.06
CA LYS A 4 2.28 -36.40 -0.04
C LYS A 4 2.08 -34.89 -0.14
N GLU A 5 2.24 -34.19 0.98
CA GLU A 5 2.13 -32.74 1.02
C GLU A 5 3.16 -32.08 0.08
N SER A 6 2.71 -31.10 -0.70
CA SER A 6 3.55 -30.34 -1.64
C SER A 6 3.82 -28.97 -1.05
N PHE A 7 5.10 -28.68 -0.80
CA PHE A 7 5.53 -27.37 -0.32
C PHE A 7 5.87 -26.48 -1.51
N THR A 8 5.27 -25.30 -1.55
CA THR A 8 5.52 -24.28 -2.58
C THR A 8 5.95 -22.97 -1.93
N GLN A 9 6.94 -22.31 -2.52
CA GLN A 9 7.35 -20.97 -2.13
C GLN A 9 6.68 -19.92 -3.02
N ILE A 10 6.35 -18.77 -2.44
CA ILE A 10 5.85 -17.59 -3.16
C ILE A 10 6.72 -16.38 -2.86
N SER A 11 6.75 -15.41 -3.76
CA SER A 11 7.45 -14.14 -3.52
C SER A 11 6.69 -13.28 -2.49
N PRO A 12 7.36 -12.35 -1.79
CA PRO A 12 6.69 -11.41 -0.91
C PRO A 12 5.58 -10.61 -1.63
N SER A 13 5.83 -10.17 -2.87
CA SER A 13 4.86 -9.45 -3.68
C SER A 13 3.62 -10.30 -3.96
N GLU A 14 3.81 -11.58 -4.29
CA GLU A 14 2.71 -12.51 -4.54
C GLU A 14 1.94 -12.84 -3.26
N PHE A 15 2.61 -12.95 -2.11
CA PHE A 15 1.96 -13.10 -0.82
C PHE A 15 1.02 -11.93 -0.52
N PHE A 16 1.46 -10.69 -0.67
CA PHE A 16 0.62 -9.52 -0.43
C PHE A 16 -0.47 -9.33 -1.50
N TYR A 17 -0.20 -9.72 -2.75
CA TYR A 17 -1.23 -9.70 -3.79
C TYR A 17 -2.38 -10.66 -3.48
N ARG A 18 -2.05 -11.86 -2.98
CA ARG A 18 -3.04 -12.85 -2.54
C ARG A 18 -3.73 -12.45 -1.23
N ASN A 19 -3.09 -11.66 -0.38
CA ASN A 19 -3.55 -11.29 0.96
C ASN A 19 -3.54 -9.77 1.18
N ARG A 20 -4.26 -9.02 0.34
CA ARG A 20 -4.24 -7.54 0.32
C ARG A 20 -4.65 -6.91 1.65
N ASP A 21 -5.54 -7.57 2.39
CA ASP A 21 -6.02 -7.12 3.70
C ASP A 21 -4.91 -7.01 4.74
N LEU A 22 -3.92 -7.92 4.68
CA LEU A 22 -2.77 -7.92 5.60
C LEU A 22 -1.90 -6.68 5.42
N ALA A 23 -1.86 -6.12 4.22
CA ALA A 23 -1.17 -4.87 3.92
C ALA A 23 -2.08 -3.63 4.06
N GLY A 24 -3.32 -3.80 4.54
CA GLY A 24 -4.27 -2.69 4.72
C GLY A 24 -5.06 -2.30 3.47
N PHE A 25 -4.92 -3.03 2.36
CA PHE A 25 -5.58 -2.73 1.08
C PHE A 25 -6.91 -3.48 0.91
N SER A 26 -7.77 -3.42 1.93
CA SER A 26 -8.99 -4.23 2.00
C SER A 26 -10.20 -3.65 1.26
N ASN A 27 -10.31 -2.32 1.19
CA ASN A 27 -11.35 -1.63 0.43
C ASN A 27 -10.79 -0.31 -0.14
N PRO A 28 -11.45 0.33 -1.12
CA PRO A 28 -10.94 1.54 -1.77
C PRO A 28 -10.61 2.67 -0.78
N THR A 29 -11.49 2.95 0.17
CA THR A 29 -11.32 4.02 1.17
C THR A 29 -10.09 3.79 2.05
N ARG A 30 -9.96 2.59 2.62
CA ARG A 30 -8.82 2.21 3.46
C ARG A 30 -7.53 2.14 2.65
N SER A 31 -7.60 1.62 1.42
CA SER A 31 -6.46 1.57 0.51
C SER A 31 -5.91 2.95 0.20
N LEU A 32 -6.78 3.92 -0.04
CA LEU A 32 -6.38 5.31 -0.30
C LEU A 32 -5.72 5.92 0.95
N TYR A 33 -6.34 5.77 2.12
CA TYR A 33 -5.77 6.23 3.38
C TYR A 33 -4.40 5.60 3.65
N THR A 34 -4.28 4.28 3.52
CA THR A 34 -3.03 3.54 3.71
C THR A 34 -1.96 4.05 2.75
N ALA A 35 -2.26 4.19 1.46
CA ALA A 35 -1.29 4.71 0.50
C ALA A 35 -0.78 6.12 0.87
N VAL A 36 -1.69 7.04 1.19
CA VAL A 36 -1.33 8.40 1.61
C VAL A 36 -0.47 8.39 2.87
N ARG A 37 -0.87 7.62 3.90
CA ARG A 37 -0.14 7.51 5.16
C ARG A 37 1.28 7.03 4.92
N GLU A 38 1.44 5.93 4.19
CA GLU A 38 2.76 5.35 3.90
C GLU A 38 3.64 6.31 3.09
N PHE A 39 3.08 7.06 2.12
CA PHE A 39 3.86 8.07 1.39
C PHE A 39 4.34 9.21 2.30
N VAL A 40 3.49 9.68 3.22
CA VAL A 40 3.86 10.74 4.17
C VAL A 40 4.88 10.23 5.18
N GLU A 41 4.66 9.05 5.79
CA GLU A 41 5.58 8.42 6.74
C GLU A 41 6.96 8.22 6.12
N ASN A 42 7.03 7.64 4.93
CA ASN A 42 8.30 7.46 4.22
C ASN A 42 9.00 8.80 3.90
N SER A 43 8.25 9.86 3.61
CA SER A 43 8.81 11.20 3.35
C SER A 43 9.39 11.82 4.61
N LEU A 44 8.68 11.70 5.74
CA LEU A 44 9.12 12.22 7.04
C LEU A 44 10.35 11.46 7.55
N ASP A 45 10.35 10.12 7.47
CA ASP A 45 11.47 9.28 7.89
C ASP A 45 12.75 9.61 7.10
N ALA A 46 12.62 9.89 5.80
CA ALA A 46 13.75 10.27 4.95
C ALA A 46 14.38 11.61 5.37
N CYS A 47 13.58 12.55 5.89
CA CYS A 47 14.05 13.84 6.38
C CYS A 47 14.65 13.73 7.80
N ASP A 48 14.01 12.95 8.67
CA ASP A 48 14.42 12.76 10.08
C ASP A 48 15.83 12.15 10.17
N GLN A 49 16.14 11.16 9.34
CA GLN A 49 17.47 10.53 9.29
C GLN A 49 18.64 11.50 9.06
N LYS A 50 18.37 12.69 8.49
CA LYS A 50 19.39 13.71 8.18
C LYS A 50 19.15 15.03 8.92
N GLY A 51 18.15 15.10 9.80
CA GLY A 51 17.77 16.33 10.50
C GLY A 51 17.34 17.46 9.57
N ILE A 52 16.79 17.14 8.40
CA ILE A 52 16.29 18.11 7.43
C ILE A 52 14.85 18.45 7.78
N LEU A 53 14.48 19.74 7.78
CA LEU A 53 13.08 20.12 7.95
C LEU A 53 12.27 19.65 6.72
N PRO A 54 11.23 18.81 6.91
CA PRO A 54 10.46 18.29 5.81
C PRO A 54 9.55 19.37 5.19
N ASP A 55 9.53 19.41 3.86
CA ASP A 55 8.56 20.15 3.05
C ASP A 55 7.89 19.18 2.07
N VAL A 56 6.69 18.71 2.42
CA VAL A 56 6.02 17.59 1.74
C VAL A 56 4.70 18.07 1.14
N HIS A 57 4.59 17.97 -0.18
CA HIS A 57 3.38 18.29 -0.93
C HIS A 57 2.83 17.04 -1.60
N MET A 58 1.53 16.78 -1.42
CA MET A 58 0.84 15.64 -2.03
C MET A 58 -0.45 16.10 -2.70
N SER A 59 -0.72 15.58 -3.91
CA SER A 59 -1.97 15.82 -4.61
C SER A 59 -2.58 14.51 -5.07
N ILE A 60 -3.87 14.32 -4.78
CA ILE A 60 -4.65 13.17 -5.25
C ILE A 60 -5.51 13.67 -6.40
N LYS A 61 -5.45 13.00 -7.54
CA LYS A 61 -6.25 13.33 -8.73
C LYS A 61 -6.95 12.07 -9.20
N ALA A 62 -8.22 12.20 -9.55
CA ALA A 62 -8.91 11.14 -10.28
C ALA A 62 -8.20 10.92 -11.61
N VAL A 63 -7.97 9.65 -11.96
CA VAL A 63 -7.39 9.28 -13.27
C VAL A 63 -8.36 9.65 -14.39
N ASP A 64 -9.66 9.56 -14.11
CA ASP A 64 -10.74 9.97 -14.98
C ASP A 64 -11.68 10.87 -14.17
N VAL A 65 -11.78 12.14 -14.57
CA VAL A 65 -12.53 13.17 -13.84
C VAL A 65 -14.03 13.00 -14.04
N GLU A 66 -14.46 12.31 -15.11
CA GLU A 66 -15.87 12.11 -15.40
C GLU A 66 -16.44 10.84 -14.77
N LYS A 67 -15.57 9.94 -14.26
CA LYS A 67 -16.05 8.77 -13.53
C LYS A 67 -16.54 9.16 -12.14
N PRO A 68 -17.75 8.72 -11.75
CA PRO A 68 -18.24 8.90 -10.40
C PRO A 68 -17.34 8.12 -9.42
N ASP A 69 -17.23 8.63 -8.20
CA ASP A 69 -16.47 7.95 -7.14
C ASP A 69 -16.96 6.51 -6.98
N PRO A 70 -16.03 5.54 -6.83
CA PRO A 70 -16.40 4.17 -6.52
C PRO A 70 -17.15 4.17 -5.19
N LYS A 71 -18.41 3.70 -5.23
CA LYS A 71 -19.27 3.56 -4.04
C LYS A 71 -18.73 2.55 -3.05
#